data_AF-A0A920RUX0-F1
#
_entry.id   AF-A0A920RUX0-F1
#
_cell.length_a   1.000
_cell.length_b   1.000
_cell.length_c   1.000
_cell.angle_alpha   90.00
_cell.angle_beta   90.00
_cell.angle_gamma   90.00
#
_symmetry.space_group_name_H-M   'P 1'
#
loop_
_entity.id
_entity.type
_entity.pdbx_description
1 polymer ?
#
loop_
_entity_poly.entity_id
_entity_poly.type
_entity_poly.pdbx_seq_one_letter_code
_entity_poly.pdbx_strand_id
1 'polypeptide(L)'
;MSFDSNEILEGKLLSGNTGYDIVGPSSEFMGRQIIAGVYQKLNKDALYNYDNLDPAMMNLLENLDPDNAHSIPYLWGTTGIGYNKQKAIEIMGADFAMNTLDVVFVPEIIAKFQHCGVAFLDAPSEMFKAALHYRGLNPNSQNPKDYQEQSTELFNNVRPYIQYFHSSKYINDLANGDICLAFAWSGDVLQAADRASESGNGVQIEYRIPKEGTLMWFDILGPYQRMPPILEMPISFSTIS
;
A
#
# COMPACT_ATOMS: atom_id res chain seq x y z
N MET A 1 -16.96 -6.53 -7.12
CA MET A 1 -16.18 -5.40 -7.67
C MET A 1 -15.06 -5.17 -6.69
N SER A 2 -13.82 -5.49 -7.08
CA SER A 2 -12.63 -5.22 -6.26
C SER A 2 -12.13 -3.84 -6.61
N PHE A 3 -11.60 -3.11 -5.63
CA PHE A 3 -10.89 -1.85 -5.84
C PHE A 3 -9.40 -2.11 -5.71
N ASP A 4 -8.58 -1.40 -6.47
CA ASP A 4 -7.11 -1.49 -6.45
C ASP A 4 -6.45 -0.21 -5.88
N SER A 5 -7.25 0.70 -5.31
CA SER A 5 -6.79 1.91 -4.61
C SER A 5 -7.71 2.23 -3.42
N ASN A 6 -7.08 2.57 -2.30
CA ASN A 6 -7.76 3.03 -1.09
C ASN A 6 -8.47 4.37 -1.29
N GLU A 7 -7.88 5.26 -2.10
CA GLU A 7 -8.43 6.58 -2.42
C GLU A 7 -9.75 6.46 -3.18
N ILE A 8 -9.84 5.53 -4.15
CA ILE A 8 -11.09 5.24 -4.88
C ILE A 8 -12.15 4.69 -3.92
N LEU A 9 -11.76 3.76 -3.04
CA LEU A 9 -12.67 3.21 -2.05
C LEU A 9 -13.19 4.30 -1.10
N GLU A 10 -12.30 5.14 -0.54
CA GLU A 10 -12.63 6.25 0.36
C GLU A 10 -13.62 7.22 -0.29
N GLY A 11 -13.35 7.66 -1.53
CA GLY A 11 -14.26 8.55 -2.27
C GLY A 11 -15.66 7.97 -2.41
N LYS A 12 -15.77 6.65 -2.67
CA LYS A 12 -17.06 5.97 -2.76
C LYS A 12 -17.75 5.86 -1.40
N LEU A 13 -17.03 5.49 -0.35
CA LEU A 13 -17.57 5.39 1.01
C LEU A 13 -18.14 6.73 1.48
N LEU A 14 -17.39 7.82 1.30
CA LEU A 14 -17.79 9.16 1.73
C LEU A 14 -18.96 9.74 0.92
N SER A 15 -19.15 9.27 -0.33
CA SER A 15 -20.31 9.68 -1.14
C SER A 15 -21.65 9.09 -0.67
N GLY A 16 -21.61 8.07 0.20
CA GLY A 16 -22.80 7.40 0.71
C GLY A 16 -23.38 6.37 -0.27
N ASN A 17 -24.38 5.62 0.21
CA ASN A 17 -25.18 4.65 -0.57
C ASN A 17 -24.37 3.72 -1.52
N THR A 18 -23.29 3.14 -1.01
CA THR A 18 -22.32 2.38 -1.82
C THR A 18 -22.86 1.07 -2.39
N GLY A 19 -23.92 0.52 -1.79
CA GLY A 19 -24.47 -0.80 -2.09
C GLY A 19 -23.66 -1.97 -1.51
N TYR A 20 -22.67 -1.71 -0.65
CA TYR A 20 -21.86 -2.74 0.01
C TYR A 20 -22.23 -2.88 1.48
N ASP A 21 -22.16 -4.11 1.99
CA ASP A 21 -22.40 -4.42 3.42
C ASP A 21 -21.07 -4.54 4.20
N ILE A 22 -20.03 -5.07 3.58
CA ILE A 22 -18.67 -5.19 4.13
C ILE A 22 -17.70 -4.52 3.17
N VAL A 23 -16.76 -3.76 3.71
CA VAL A 23 -15.69 -3.12 2.95
C VAL A 23 -14.36 -3.33 3.68
N GLY A 24 -13.27 -3.33 2.92
CA GLY A 24 -11.94 -3.55 3.47
C GLY A 24 -10.92 -2.55 2.95
N PRO A 25 -10.81 -1.36 3.58
CA PRO A 25 -9.70 -0.47 3.32
C PRO A 25 -8.44 -0.96 4.03
N SER A 26 -7.31 -0.34 3.74
CA SER A 26 -6.14 -0.44 4.59
C SER A 26 -6.34 0.37 5.89
N SER A 27 -5.70 -0.07 6.96
CA SER A 27 -5.88 0.43 8.33
C SER A 27 -5.70 1.94 8.49
N GLU A 28 -4.78 2.56 7.74
CA GLU A 28 -4.61 4.03 7.74
C GLU A 28 -5.89 4.76 7.31
N PHE A 29 -6.52 4.28 6.24
CA PHE A 29 -7.75 4.87 5.71
C PHE A 29 -8.90 4.63 6.68
N MET A 30 -8.97 3.44 7.26
CA MET A 30 -9.95 3.10 8.28
C MET A 30 -9.96 4.10 9.43
N GLY A 31 -8.81 4.44 10.01
CA GLY A 31 -8.76 5.31 11.20
C GLY A 31 -9.47 6.64 10.99
N ARG A 32 -9.27 7.27 9.82
CA ARG A 32 -9.97 8.51 9.46
C ARG A 32 -11.46 8.28 9.15
N GLN A 33 -11.79 7.16 8.53
CA GLN A 33 -13.16 6.79 8.17
C GLN A 33 -14.00 6.39 9.39
N ILE A 34 -13.40 5.83 10.45
CA ILE A 34 -14.02 5.62 11.76
C ILE A 34 -14.43 6.96 12.37
N ILE A 35 -13.53 7.95 12.37
CA ILE A 35 -13.83 9.31 12.86
C ILE A 35 -14.98 9.93 12.06
N ALA A 36 -15.04 9.67 10.75
CA ALA A 36 -16.11 10.12 9.88
C ALA A 36 -17.44 9.33 10.03
N GLY A 37 -17.49 8.29 10.87
CA GLY A 37 -18.72 7.51 11.12
C GLY A 37 -19.11 6.55 9.99
N VAL A 38 -18.14 6.11 9.20
CA VAL A 38 -18.34 5.23 8.02
C VAL A 38 -18.71 3.80 8.40
N TYR A 39 -18.45 3.37 9.64
CA TYR A 39 -18.56 1.98 10.08
C TYR A 39 -19.50 1.78 11.25
N GLN A 40 -20.18 0.62 11.23
CA GLN A 40 -20.90 0.15 12.40
C GLN A 40 -19.93 -0.53 13.36
N LYS A 41 -20.29 -0.58 14.64
CA LYS A 41 -19.57 -1.43 15.60
C LYS A 41 -19.79 -2.91 15.26
N LEU A 42 -18.74 -3.70 15.40
CA LEU A 42 -18.81 -5.15 15.32
C LEU A 42 -19.63 -5.70 16.48
N ASN A 43 -20.52 -6.65 16.17
CA ASN A 43 -21.06 -7.54 17.19
C ASN A 43 -20.08 -8.69 17.39
N LYS A 44 -19.14 -8.53 18.33
CA LYS A 44 -18.08 -9.53 18.58
C LYS A 44 -18.63 -10.88 19.02
N ASP A 45 -19.75 -10.91 19.74
CA ASP A 45 -20.41 -12.15 20.16
C ASP A 45 -20.95 -12.98 18.97
N ALA A 46 -21.21 -12.34 17.83
CA ALA A 46 -21.61 -13.02 16.59
C ALA A 46 -20.41 -13.53 15.77
N LEU A 47 -19.18 -13.20 16.16
CA LEU A 47 -17.95 -13.61 15.46
C LEU A 47 -17.33 -14.82 16.17
N TYR A 48 -17.83 -16.02 15.85
CA TYR A 48 -17.41 -17.27 16.51
C TYR A 48 -15.91 -17.59 16.49
N ASN A 49 -15.15 -16.95 15.59
CA ASN A 49 -13.70 -17.13 15.42
C ASN A 49 -12.89 -15.89 15.85
N TYR A 50 -13.49 -14.93 16.56
CA TYR A 50 -12.81 -13.68 16.94
C TYR A 50 -11.55 -13.94 17.78
N ASP A 51 -11.59 -14.95 18.65
CA ASP A 51 -10.47 -15.33 19.52
C ASP A 51 -9.28 -15.93 18.77
N ASN A 52 -9.43 -16.25 17.47
CA ASN A 52 -8.33 -16.73 16.63
C ASN A 52 -7.49 -15.59 16.03
N LEU A 53 -7.91 -14.34 16.18
CA LEU A 53 -7.17 -13.18 15.67
C LEU A 53 -5.85 -13.00 16.43
N ASP A 54 -4.78 -12.66 15.71
CA ASP A 54 -3.46 -12.46 16.31
C ASP A 54 -3.49 -11.26 17.28
N PRO A 55 -3.23 -11.47 18.59
CA PRO A 55 -3.29 -10.40 19.58
C PRO A 55 -2.31 -9.26 19.32
N ALA A 56 -1.14 -9.53 18.73
CA ALA A 56 -0.17 -8.48 18.41
C ALA A 56 -0.68 -7.58 17.28
N MET A 57 -1.34 -8.15 16.27
CA MET A 57 -1.98 -7.38 15.20
C MET A 57 -3.16 -6.55 15.72
N MET A 58 -4.00 -7.15 16.57
CA MET A 58 -5.13 -6.45 17.18
C MET A 58 -4.66 -5.25 18.00
N ASN A 59 -3.59 -5.42 18.80
CA ASN A 59 -2.99 -4.35 19.60
C ASN A 59 -2.39 -3.22 18.74
N LEU A 60 -1.82 -3.52 17.58
CA LEU A 60 -1.35 -2.48 16.65
C LEU A 60 -2.51 -1.63 16.11
N LEU A 61 -3.66 -2.26 15.86
CA LEU A 61 -4.84 -1.60 15.31
C LEU A 61 -5.62 -0.76 16.34
N GLU A 62 -5.46 -0.99 17.64
CA GLU A 62 -6.19 -0.24 18.69
C GLU A 62 -5.97 1.28 18.61
N ASN A 63 -4.79 1.73 18.15
CA ASN A 63 -4.51 3.15 17.96
C ASN A 63 -5.38 3.81 16.88
N LEU A 64 -5.88 3.02 15.93
CA LEU A 64 -6.68 3.47 14.79
C LEU A 64 -8.17 3.14 14.97
N ASP A 65 -8.46 2.01 15.63
CA ASP A 65 -9.80 1.56 16.01
C ASP A 65 -9.82 1.19 17.49
N PRO A 66 -10.11 2.15 18.39
CA PRO A 66 -10.14 1.90 19.82
C PRO A 66 -11.04 0.72 20.19
N ASP A 67 -10.55 -0.13 21.09
CA ASP A 67 -11.15 -1.41 21.48
C ASP A 67 -11.37 -2.40 20.32
N ASN A 68 -10.73 -2.20 19.16
CA ASN A 68 -11.01 -2.91 17.90
C ASN A 68 -12.53 -3.04 17.66
N ALA A 69 -13.23 -1.91 17.78
CA ALA A 69 -14.68 -1.87 17.85
C ALA A 69 -15.36 -1.99 16.49
N HIS A 70 -14.68 -1.69 15.38
CA HIS A 70 -15.29 -1.54 14.06
C HIS A 70 -14.68 -2.47 13.01
N SER A 71 -13.49 -3.03 13.23
CA SER A 71 -12.85 -3.90 12.24
C SER A 71 -12.10 -5.10 12.81
N ILE A 72 -11.82 -6.04 11.91
CA ILE A 72 -10.92 -7.18 12.12
C ILE A 72 -9.81 -7.14 11.05
N PRO A 73 -8.56 -7.53 11.37
CA PRO A 73 -7.53 -7.70 10.37
C PRO A 73 -7.88 -8.86 9.45
N TYR A 74 -7.66 -8.68 8.15
CA TYR A 74 -7.85 -9.73 7.15
C TYR A 74 -6.51 -10.17 6.56
N LEU A 75 -5.78 -9.23 5.97
CA LEU A 75 -4.46 -9.47 5.41
C LEU A 75 -3.50 -8.38 5.87
N TRP A 76 -2.21 -8.67 5.80
CA TRP A 76 -1.17 -7.69 6.02
C TRP A 76 0.02 -8.01 5.14
N GLY A 77 0.88 -7.02 4.97
CA GLY A 77 2.13 -7.20 4.25
C GLY A 77 2.98 -5.96 4.30
N THR A 78 3.95 -5.92 3.41
CA THR A 78 4.88 -4.81 3.30
C THR A 78 4.90 -4.28 1.87
N THR A 79 5.26 -3.02 1.73
CA THR A 79 5.59 -2.43 0.42
C THR A 79 7.10 -2.54 0.23
N GLY A 80 7.58 -2.95 -0.94
CA GLY A 80 9.00 -3.26 -1.09
C GLY A 80 9.39 -3.52 -2.52
N ILE A 81 10.50 -4.24 -2.72
CA ILE A 81 11.13 -4.36 -4.03
C ILE A 81 10.81 -5.74 -4.61
N GLY A 82 9.96 -5.77 -5.62
CA GLY A 82 9.74 -6.95 -6.47
C GLY A 82 10.60 -6.85 -7.72
N TYR A 83 11.33 -7.90 -8.08
CA TYR A 83 12.20 -7.85 -9.26
C TYR A 83 12.38 -9.21 -9.92
N ASN A 84 12.70 -9.19 -11.21
CA ASN A 84 13.19 -10.35 -11.93
C ASN A 84 14.65 -10.60 -11.53
N LYS A 85 14.91 -11.70 -10.83
CA LYS A 85 16.21 -12.04 -10.26
C LYS A 85 17.32 -12.12 -11.30
N GLN A 86 17.05 -12.81 -12.40
CA GLN A 86 18.05 -13.02 -13.44
C GLN A 86 18.46 -11.70 -14.09
N LYS A 87 17.48 -10.85 -14.43
CA LYS A 87 17.74 -9.51 -14.97
C LYS A 87 18.47 -8.62 -13.97
N ALA A 88 18.11 -8.67 -12.69
CA ALA A 88 18.81 -7.89 -11.66
C ALA A 88 20.29 -8.29 -11.54
N ILE A 89 20.60 -9.60 -11.60
CA ILE A 89 21.98 -10.11 -11.61
C ILE A 89 22.75 -9.62 -12.85
N GLU A 90 22.11 -9.65 -14.02
CA GLU A 90 22.74 -9.16 -15.27
C GLU A 90 23.06 -7.66 -15.21
N ILE A 91 22.22 -6.87 -14.56
CA ILE A 91 22.33 -5.41 -14.50
C ILE A 91 23.28 -4.94 -13.39
N MET A 92 23.19 -5.56 -12.21
CA MET A 92 23.87 -5.09 -11.00
C MET A 92 25.02 -6.00 -10.54
N GLY A 93 25.11 -7.21 -11.09
CA GLY A 93 26.00 -8.27 -10.60
C GLY A 93 25.38 -9.08 -9.48
N ALA A 94 25.84 -10.32 -9.31
CA ALA A 94 25.30 -11.27 -8.34
C ALA A 94 25.49 -10.84 -6.88
N ASP A 95 26.50 -10.01 -6.60
CA ASP A 95 26.84 -9.56 -5.24
C ASP A 95 26.04 -8.32 -4.80
N PHE A 96 25.28 -7.69 -5.71
CA PHE A 96 24.49 -6.52 -5.36
C PHE A 96 23.24 -6.93 -4.56
N ALA A 97 23.11 -6.35 -3.37
CA ALA A 97 21.99 -6.64 -2.48
C ALA A 97 20.75 -5.81 -2.86
N MET A 98 19.74 -6.46 -3.43
CA MET A 98 18.48 -5.82 -3.87
C MET A 98 17.55 -5.38 -2.71
N ASN A 99 17.98 -5.55 -1.45
CA ASN A 99 17.20 -5.15 -0.27
C ASN A 99 17.59 -3.74 0.23
N THR A 100 17.66 -2.75 -0.68
CA THR A 100 17.90 -1.34 -0.35
C THR A 100 16.96 -0.43 -1.14
N LEU A 101 16.41 0.59 -0.48
CA LEU A 101 15.64 1.65 -1.14
C LEU A 101 16.45 2.44 -2.17
N ASP A 102 17.79 2.34 -2.16
CA ASP A 102 18.64 2.93 -3.19
C ASP A 102 18.24 2.47 -4.59
N VAL A 103 17.77 1.22 -4.73
CA VAL A 103 17.34 0.64 -6.02
C VAL A 103 16.26 1.48 -6.70
N VAL A 104 15.39 2.12 -5.91
CA VAL A 104 14.22 2.86 -6.40
C VAL A 104 14.33 4.37 -6.25
N PHE A 105 15.25 4.87 -5.40
CA PHE A 105 15.40 6.31 -5.13
C PHE A 105 16.74 6.91 -5.57
N VAL A 106 17.74 6.11 -5.95
CA VAL A 106 19.01 6.61 -6.51
C VAL A 106 18.94 6.61 -8.04
N PRO A 107 18.98 7.78 -8.70
CA PRO A 107 18.86 7.91 -10.15
C PRO A 107 19.85 7.03 -10.92
N GLU A 108 21.12 6.98 -10.49
CA GLU A 108 22.15 6.20 -11.18
C GLU A 108 21.92 4.68 -11.10
N ILE A 109 21.15 4.21 -10.10
CA ILE A 109 20.82 2.80 -9.94
C ILE A 109 19.56 2.47 -10.74
N ILE A 110 18.45 3.19 -10.49
CA ILE A 110 17.17 2.89 -11.15
C ILE A 110 17.25 3.08 -12.67
N ALA A 111 18.06 4.02 -13.16
CA ALA A 111 18.31 4.22 -14.59
C ALA A 111 18.80 2.95 -15.29
N LYS A 112 19.55 2.10 -14.58
CA LYS A 112 20.05 0.84 -15.16
C LYS A 112 18.93 -0.15 -15.43
N PHE A 113 17.81 -0.07 -14.73
CA PHE A 113 16.64 -0.94 -14.92
C PHE A 113 15.64 -0.41 -15.96
N GLN A 114 15.78 0.85 -16.39
CA GLN A 114 14.83 1.50 -17.30
C GLN A 114 14.55 0.68 -18.57
N HIS A 115 15.59 0.06 -19.15
CA HIS A 115 15.49 -0.69 -20.39
C HIS A 115 14.70 -2.00 -20.27
N CYS A 116 14.56 -2.55 -19.06
CA CYS A 116 13.79 -3.76 -18.80
C CYS A 116 12.46 -3.50 -18.09
N GLY A 117 12.09 -2.23 -17.91
CA GLY A 117 10.81 -1.81 -17.36
C GLY A 117 10.78 -1.69 -15.84
N VAL A 118 10.34 -0.53 -15.37
CA VAL A 118 10.20 -0.19 -13.94
C VAL A 118 8.77 0.30 -13.66
N ALA A 119 8.12 -0.29 -12.66
CA ALA A 119 6.76 0.08 -12.26
C ALA A 119 6.71 0.54 -10.79
N PHE A 120 5.99 1.63 -10.52
CA PHE A 120 5.68 2.05 -9.16
C PHE A 120 4.19 1.85 -8.88
N LEU A 121 3.81 1.64 -7.61
CA LEU A 121 2.42 1.69 -7.19
C LEU A 121 1.82 3.07 -7.50
N ASP A 122 0.55 3.08 -7.91
CA ASP A 122 -0.27 4.29 -7.93
C ASP A 122 -0.97 4.42 -6.57
N ALA A 123 -0.16 4.58 -5.53
CA ALA A 123 -0.56 4.67 -4.13
C ALA A 123 0.18 5.84 -3.47
N PRO A 124 -0.23 7.10 -3.72
CA PRO A 124 0.55 8.27 -3.33
C PRO A 124 0.77 8.36 -1.83
N SER A 125 -0.23 7.96 -1.03
CA SER A 125 -0.15 7.89 0.43
C SER A 125 1.02 7.00 0.91
N GLU A 126 1.24 5.85 0.29
CA GLU A 126 2.37 4.96 0.61
C GLU A 126 3.69 5.42 0.00
N MET A 127 3.66 5.83 -1.27
CA MET A 127 4.86 6.21 -2.02
C MET A 127 5.56 7.40 -1.38
N PHE A 128 4.81 8.43 -0.99
CA PHE A 128 5.39 9.60 -0.33
C PHE A 128 5.95 9.27 1.06
N LYS A 129 5.33 8.36 1.80
CA LYS A 129 5.86 7.85 3.08
C LYS A 129 7.18 7.12 2.91
N ALA A 130 7.29 6.27 1.88
CA ALA A 130 8.53 5.59 1.55
C ALA A 130 9.66 6.59 1.21
N ALA A 131 9.35 7.65 0.44
CA ALA A 131 10.31 8.69 0.11
C ALA A 131 10.77 9.51 1.34
N LEU A 132 9.85 9.88 2.24
CA LEU A 132 10.19 10.54 3.50
C LEU A 132 11.06 9.66 4.40
N HIS A 133 10.67 8.38 4.54
CA HIS A 133 11.44 7.39 5.29
C HIS A 133 12.87 7.27 4.78
N TYR A 134 13.04 7.19 3.45
CA TYR A 134 14.36 7.13 2.82
C TYR A 134 15.21 8.39 3.08
N ARG A 135 14.59 9.58 3.18
CA ARG A 135 15.28 10.82 3.58
C ARG A 135 15.56 10.91 5.10
N GLY A 136 15.19 9.90 5.88
CA GLY A 136 15.32 9.90 7.34
C GLY A 136 14.32 10.83 8.04
N LEU A 137 13.24 11.22 7.35
CA LEU A 137 12.17 12.05 7.89
C LEU A 137 11.07 11.16 8.47
N ASN A 138 10.21 11.75 9.32
CA ASN A 138 9.03 11.07 9.82
C ASN A 138 8.09 10.73 8.64
N PRO A 139 7.78 9.45 8.38
CA PRO A 139 6.86 9.08 7.31
C PRO A 139 5.47 9.69 7.49
N ASN A 140 5.05 9.96 8.73
CA ASN A 140 3.77 10.58 9.05
C ASN A 140 3.91 12.09 9.34
N SER A 141 4.86 12.77 8.69
CA SER A 141 5.07 14.21 8.86
C SER A 141 3.78 15.00 8.61
N GLN A 142 3.57 16.04 9.41
CA GLN A 142 2.49 17.02 9.22
C GLN A 142 2.99 18.31 8.56
N ASN A 143 4.29 18.39 8.22
CA ASN A 143 4.88 19.54 7.56
C ASN A 143 4.70 19.43 6.03
N PRO A 144 3.95 20.33 5.37
CA PRO A 144 3.75 20.27 3.92
C PRO A 144 5.05 20.32 3.11
N LYS A 145 6.09 21.00 3.61
CA LYS A 145 7.38 21.12 2.91
C LYS A 145 8.10 19.79 2.75
N ASP A 146 7.94 18.87 3.70
CA ASP A 146 8.58 17.56 3.61
C ASP A 146 8.07 16.82 2.35
N TYR A 147 6.78 16.95 2.02
CA TYR A 147 6.19 16.35 0.83
C TYR A 147 6.50 17.16 -0.45
N GLN A 148 6.26 18.48 -0.39
CA GLN A 148 6.38 19.37 -1.56
C GLN A 148 7.82 19.55 -2.03
N GLU A 149 8.79 19.43 -1.13
CA GLU A 149 10.21 19.58 -1.44
C GLU A 149 10.90 18.22 -1.40
N GLN A 150 10.95 17.56 -0.24
CA GLN A 150 11.85 16.41 -0.03
C GLN A 150 11.43 15.17 -0.83
N SER A 151 10.16 14.75 -0.72
CA SER A 151 9.65 13.62 -1.49
C SER A 151 9.52 13.94 -2.98
N THR A 152 9.04 15.15 -3.31
CA THR A 152 8.87 15.57 -4.71
C THR A 152 10.20 15.62 -5.46
N GLU A 153 11.28 16.10 -4.82
CA GLU A 153 12.63 16.08 -5.41
C GLU A 153 13.07 14.64 -5.73
N LEU A 154 12.90 13.69 -4.79
CA LEU A 154 13.23 12.28 -5.04
C LEU A 154 12.46 11.73 -6.24
N PHE A 155 11.13 11.91 -6.26
CA PHE A 155 10.31 11.40 -7.36
C PHE A 155 10.69 12.05 -8.69
N ASN A 156 10.94 13.36 -8.74
CA ASN A 156 11.36 14.04 -9.97
C ASN A 156 12.67 13.47 -10.52
N ASN A 157 13.62 13.13 -9.65
CA ASN A 157 14.91 12.59 -10.06
C ASN A 157 14.81 11.16 -10.62
N VAL A 158 13.83 10.36 -10.19
CA VAL A 158 13.65 8.98 -10.67
C VAL A 158 12.56 8.82 -11.71
N ARG A 159 11.64 9.80 -11.83
CA ARG A 159 10.48 9.78 -12.75
C ARG A 159 10.80 9.43 -14.20
N PRO A 160 11.92 9.90 -14.81
CA PRO A 160 12.26 9.54 -16.19
C PRO A 160 12.51 8.05 -16.42
N TYR A 161 12.85 7.30 -15.37
CA TYR A 161 13.20 5.88 -15.43
C TYR A 161 12.01 4.96 -15.14
N ILE A 162 10.88 5.53 -14.70
CA ILE A 162 9.66 4.79 -14.37
C ILE A 162 8.78 4.71 -15.62
N GLN A 163 8.44 3.49 -16.01
CA GLN A 163 7.61 3.20 -17.18
C GLN A 163 6.15 3.54 -16.93
N TYR A 164 5.61 3.18 -15.76
CA TYR A 164 4.24 3.53 -15.37
C TYR A 164 4.03 3.50 -13.86
N PHE A 165 2.90 4.09 -13.44
CA PHE A 165 2.34 4.00 -12.10
C PHE A 165 1.03 3.23 -12.19
N HIS A 166 0.92 2.10 -11.48
CA HIS A 166 -0.30 1.27 -11.46
C HIS A 166 -0.25 0.30 -10.28
N SER A 167 -1.39 0.06 -9.64
CA SER A 167 -1.47 -0.75 -8.41
C SER A 167 -1.90 -2.21 -8.62
N SER A 168 -1.80 -2.75 -9.84
CA SER A 168 -2.19 -4.17 -10.10
C SER A 168 -1.61 -4.74 -11.40
N LYS A 169 -1.46 -3.92 -12.44
CA LYS A 169 -0.88 -4.33 -13.73
C LYS A 169 0.51 -4.99 -13.58
N TYR A 170 1.32 -4.50 -12.64
CA TYR A 170 2.69 -4.97 -12.42
C TYR A 170 2.77 -6.47 -12.07
N ILE A 171 1.70 -7.08 -11.54
CA ILE A 171 1.68 -8.51 -11.18
C ILE A 171 1.90 -9.36 -12.43
N ASN A 172 1.10 -9.13 -13.46
CA ASN A 172 1.20 -9.89 -14.71
C ASN A 172 2.44 -9.50 -15.51
N ASP A 173 2.80 -8.22 -15.51
CA ASP A 173 3.99 -7.75 -16.23
C ASP A 173 5.28 -8.33 -15.63
N LEU A 174 5.38 -8.44 -14.29
CA LEU A 174 6.49 -9.15 -13.64
C LEU A 174 6.47 -10.63 -14.01
N ALA A 175 5.32 -11.30 -13.88
CA ALA A 175 5.17 -12.73 -14.15
C ALA A 175 5.57 -13.11 -15.59
N ASN A 176 5.25 -12.26 -16.55
CA ASN A 176 5.60 -12.44 -17.97
C ASN A 176 7.02 -11.96 -18.31
N GLY A 177 7.66 -11.19 -17.43
CA GLY A 177 8.97 -10.58 -17.68
C GLY A 177 8.94 -9.30 -18.53
N ASP A 178 7.76 -8.68 -18.69
CA ASP A 178 7.55 -7.40 -19.39
C ASP A 178 8.14 -6.21 -18.62
N ILE A 179 8.21 -6.33 -17.29
CA ILE A 179 9.01 -5.45 -16.42
C ILE A 179 9.97 -6.26 -15.57
N CYS A 180 11.05 -5.63 -15.10
CA CYS A 180 12.08 -6.28 -14.30
C CYS A 180 12.17 -5.76 -12.87
N LEU A 181 11.56 -4.63 -12.57
CA LEU A 181 11.60 -3.98 -11.26
C LEU A 181 10.25 -3.34 -10.95
N ALA A 182 9.76 -3.57 -9.73
CA ALA A 182 8.59 -2.89 -9.20
C ALA A 182 8.78 -2.52 -7.72
N PHE A 183 8.35 -1.32 -7.34
CA PHE A 183 8.11 -1.01 -5.94
C PHE A 183 6.64 -1.30 -5.64
N ALA A 184 6.35 -2.37 -4.90
CA ALA A 184 5.07 -3.08 -4.92
C ALA A 184 4.75 -3.78 -3.60
N TRP A 185 3.50 -4.22 -3.45
CA TRP A 185 3.03 -4.97 -2.28
C TRP A 185 3.56 -6.41 -2.28
N SER A 186 3.93 -6.91 -1.09
CA SER A 186 4.56 -8.23 -0.92
C SER A 186 3.72 -9.38 -1.48
N GLY A 187 2.42 -9.42 -1.14
CA GLY A 187 1.52 -10.49 -1.58
C GLY A 187 1.38 -10.56 -3.11
N ASP A 188 1.32 -9.42 -3.77
CA ASP A 188 1.21 -9.31 -5.21
C ASP A 188 2.48 -9.77 -5.94
N VAL A 189 3.66 -9.44 -5.40
CA VAL A 189 4.93 -9.93 -5.96
C VAL A 189 5.06 -11.44 -5.79
N LEU A 190 4.62 -11.99 -4.65
CA LEU A 190 4.58 -13.44 -4.44
C LEU A 190 3.60 -14.13 -5.42
N GLN A 191 2.43 -13.53 -5.64
CA GLN A 191 1.49 -14.02 -6.66
C GLN A 191 2.10 -13.97 -8.06
N ALA A 192 2.86 -12.93 -8.41
CA ALA A 192 3.57 -12.87 -9.68
C ALA A 192 4.62 -13.98 -9.80
N ALA A 193 5.36 -14.27 -8.72
CA ALA A 193 6.33 -15.36 -8.66
C ALA A 193 5.69 -16.74 -8.87
N ASP A 194 4.57 -17.01 -8.21
CA ASP A 194 3.81 -18.25 -8.39
C ASP A 194 3.32 -18.39 -9.83
N ARG A 195 2.72 -17.34 -10.40
CA ARG A 195 2.27 -17.33 -11.81
C ARG A 195 3.41 -17.58 -12.79
N ALA A 196 4.57 -16.96 -12.58
CA ALA A 196 5.75 -17.20 -13.42
C ALA A 196 6.19 -18.67 -13.35
N SER A 197 6.26 -19.23 -12.14
CA SER A 197 6.61 -20.64 -11.92
C SER A 197 5.62 -21.60 -12.59
N GLU A 198 4.31 -21.36 -12.41
CA GLU A 198 3.24 -22.18 -13.01
C GLU A 198 3.26 -22.13 -14.55
N SER A 199 3.61 -20.99 -15.13
CA SER A 199 3.68 -20.82 -16.59
C SER A 199 4.89 -21.54 -17.23
N GLY A 200 5.91 -21.90 -16.44
CA GLY A 200 7.13 -22.53 -16.95
C GLY A 200 7.97 -21.64 -17.87
N ASN A 201 7.76 -20.32 -17.86
CA ASN A 201 8.44 -19.38 -18.74
C ASN A 201 9.90 -19.06 -18.33
N GLY A 202 10.36 -19.61 -17.20
CA GLY A 202 11.73 -19.44 -16.68
C GLY A 202 11.98 -18.11 -15.96
N VAL A 203 10.98 -17.24 -15.83
CA VAL A 203 11.08 -15.99 -15.08
C VAL A 203 11.12 -16.30 -13.57
N GLN A 204 12.14 -15.79 -12.89
CA GLN A 204 12.28 -15.91 -11.44
C GLN A 204 12.08 -14.54 -10.80
N ILE A 205 11.04 -14.43 -9.98
CA ILE A 205 10.70 -13.19 -9.28
C ILE A 205 11.06 -13.34 -7.82
N GLU A 206 11.69 -12.31 -7.26
CA GLU A 206 11.97 -12.22 -5.84
C GLU A 206 11.38 -10.93 -5.26
N TYR A 207 10.98 -11.02 -4.00
CA TYR A 207 10.60 -9.88 -3.19
C TYR A 207 11.65 -9.63 -2.11
N ARG A 208 11.99 -8.36 -1.86
CA ARG A 208 12.89 -7.95 -0.78
C ARG A 208 12.30 -6.79 0.00
N ILE A 209 12.33 -6.94 1.32
CA ILE A 209 12.08 -5.86 2.26
C ILE A 209 13.39 -5.05 2.36
N PRO A 210 13.37 -3.73 2.10
CA PRO A 210 14.54 -2.89 2.25
C PRO A 210 15.11 -2.90 3.67
N LYS A 211 16.44 -2.92 3.79
CA LYS A 211 17.15 -2.91 5.08
C LYS A 211 16.96 -1.60 5.86
N GLU A 212 16.62 -0.52 5.17
CA GLU A 212 16.28 0.77 5.76
C GLU A 212 14.98 0.69 6.57
N GLY A 213 14.17 -0.36 6.37
CA GLY A 213 12.79 -0.46 6.83
C GLY A 213 11.81 -0.12 5.73
N THR A 214 10.52 -0.43 5.96
CA THR A 214 9.47 -0.17 4.98
C THR A 214 8.10 0.01 5.62
N LEU A 215 7.14 0.43 4.80
CA LEU A 215 5.73 0.50 5.16
C LEU A 215 5.14 -0.90 5.32
N MET A 216 4.53 -1.13 6.48
CA MET A 216 3.68 -2.28 6.74
C MET A 216 2.22 -1.81 6.66
N TRP A 217 1.42 -2.53 5.89
CA TRP A 217 -0.01 -2.25 5.71
C TRP A 217 -0.83 -3.41 6.26
N PHE A 218 -2.06 -3.08 6.66
CA PHE A 218 -3.05 -4.04 7.14
C PHE A 218 -4.34 -3.76 6.39
N ASP A 219 -4.81 -4.72 5.60
CA ASP A 219 -6.16 -4.69 5.09
C ASP A 219 -7.07 -5.29 6.14
N ILE A 220 -8.10 -4.53 6.46
CA ILE A 220 -9.06 -4.88 7.50
C ILE A 220 -10.41 -5.14 6.87
N LEU A 221 -11.36 -5.68 7.63
CA LEU A 221 -12.75 -5.80 7.22
C LEU A 221 -13.64 -5.15 8.27
N GLY A 222 -14.58 -4.32 7.82
CA GLY A 222 -15.56 -3.66 8.68
C GLY A 222 -16.94 -3.60 8.04
N PRO A 223 -18.02 -3.68 8.83
CA PRO A 223 -19.38 -3.50 8.35
C PRO A 223 -19.60 -2.02 8.01
N TYR A 224 -19.98 -1.76 6.76
CA TYR A 224 -20.26 -0.41 6.31
C TYR A 224 -21.55 0.12 6.95
N GLN A 225 -21.48 1.33 7.49
CA GLN A 225 -22.65 2.08 7.91
C GLN A 225 -23.16 2.88 6.72
N ARG A 226 -24.42 2.66 6.32
CA ARG A 226 -25.04 3.53 5.32
C ARG A 226 -25.09 4.96 5.86
N MET A 227 -24.22 5.81 5.31
CA MET A 227 -24.28 7.23 5.59
C MET A 227 -25.49 7.86 4.90
N PRO A 228 -26.23 8.76 5.58
CA PRO A 228 -27.23 9.58 4.93
C PRO A 228 -26.56 10.46 3.85
N PRO A 229 -27.31 10.94 2.84
CA PRO A 229 -26.77 11.86 1.84
C PRO A 229 -26.03 13.03 2.50
N ILE A 230 -24.96 13.53 1.88
CA ILE A 230 -24.14 14.65 2.43
C ILE A 230 -25.01 15.88 2.78
N LEU A 231 -26.12 16.09 2.06
CA LEU A 231 -27.10 17.15 2.31
C LEU A 231 -27.89 16.99 3.63
N GLU A 232 -27.91 15.79 4.21
CA GLU A 232 -28.63 15.42 5.43
C GLU A 232 -27.70 15.19 6.62
N MET A 233 -26.38 15.28 6.43
CA MET A 233 -25.44 15.22 7.54
C MET A 233 -25.57 16.49 8.39
N PRO A 234 -25.79 16.38 9.72
CA PRO A 234 -25.85 17.55 10.58
C PRO A 234 -24.49 18.24 10.58
N ILE A 235 -24.38 19.40 9.93
CA ILE A 235 -23.23 20.29 10.03
C ILE A 235 -23.22 20.84 11.45
N SER A 236 -22.55 20.13 12.36
CA SER A 236 -22.23 20.64 13.69
C SER A 236 -21.16 21.73 13.54
N PHE A 237 -21.59 22.98 13.34
CA PHE A 237 -20.77 24.14 13.66
C PHE A 237 -20.62 24.24 15.18
N SER A 238 -19.73 23.44 15.77
CA SER A 238 -19.29 23.63 17.15
C SER A 238 -18.12 24.61 17.18
N THR A 239 -18.49 25.89 17.25
CA THR A 239 -17.80 26.98 17.97
C THR A 239 -16.31 27.22 17.70
N ILE A 240 -16.04 28.12 16.76
CA ILE A 240 -15.01 29.15 16.97
C ILE A 240 -15.62 30.17 17.95
N SER A 241 -15.25 30.07 19.21
CA SER A 241 -15.16 31.18 20.19
C SER A 241 -14.53 30.69 21.48
#